data_AF-A0A959E060-F1
#
_entry.id   AF-A0A959E060-F1
#
_cell.length_a   1.000
_cell.length_b   1.000
_cell.length_c   1.000
_cell.angle_alpha   90.00
_cell.angle_beta   90.00
_cell.angle_gamma   90.00
#
_symmetry.space_group_name_H-M   'P 1'
#
loop_
_entity.id
_entity.type
_entity.pdbx_description
1 polymer ?
#
loop_
_entity_poly.entity_id
_entity_poly.type
_entity_poly.pdbx_seq_one_letter_code
_entity_poly.pdbx_strand_id
1 'polypeptide(L)'
;MTSEVTYNPPYAKVSAPPGQIAEWTEEVRYWKQEAHAFLRLAAISKLACRSSELTTLEKVTAELSHLVHSAFPDLEKELDQLNQLPDGSVETVDMDGKIHANRRTYRKLKARLLPFLTLLIKAGIW
;
A
#
# COMPACT_ATOMS: atom_id res chain seq x y z
N MET A 1 -41.18 26.94 -28.78
CA MET A 1 -39.71 26.85 -28.89
C MET A 1 -39.23 26.02 -27.71
N THR A 2 -38.76 24.81 -27.99
CA THR A 2 -38.39 23.79 -27.01
C THR A 2 -36.91 23.84 -26.66
N SER A 3 -36.63 23.62 -25.38
CA SER A 3 -35.44 22.98 -24.82
C SER A 3 -34.19 23.82 -24.62
N GLU A 4 -33.97 24.26 -23.37
CA GLU A 4 -32.63 24.23 -22.79
C GLU A 4 -32.47 22.89 -22.08
N VAL A 5 -31.77 21.97 -22.74
CA VAL A 5 -31.25 20.75 -22.12
C VAL A 5 -30.00 21.16 -21.36
N THR A 6 -30.09 21.27 -20.04
CA THR A 6 -28.91 21.43 -19.19
C THR A 6 -28.14 20.11 -19.18
N TYR A 7 -27.09 20.03 -20.00
CA TYR A 7 -26.17 18.90 -20.02
C TYR A 7 -25.39 18.86 -18.70
N ASN A 8 -25.63 17.83 -17.90
CA ASN A 8 -24.78 17.45 -16.76
C ASN A 8 -23.70 16.48 -17.30
N PRO A 9 -22.42 16.87 -17.39
CA PRO A 9 -21.37 15.92 -17.71
C PRO A 9 -21.21 14.89 -16.56
N PRO A 10 -20.91 13.61 -16.87
CA PRO A 10 -20.65 12.59 -15.87
C PRO A 10 -19.32 12.90 -15.18
N TYR A 11 -19.09 12.33 -13.99
CA TYR A 11 -17.96 12.61 -13.11
C TYR A 11 -18.12 13.91 -12.32
N ALA A 12 -18.98 13.86 -11.30
CA ALA A 12 -18.78 14.69 -10.13
C ALA A 12 -17.32 14.51 -9.70
N LYS A 13 -16.53 15.58 -9.80
CA LYS A 13 -15.17 15.66 -9.27
C LYS A 13 -15.30 15.43 -7.77
N VAL A 14 -15.01 14.20 -7.35
CA VAL A 14 -14.91 13.90 -5.92
C VAL A 14 -13.56 14.45 -5.51
N SER A 15 -13.54 15.72 -5.14
CA SER A 15 -12.46 16.27 -4.33
C SER A 15 -12.30 15.32 -3.15
N ALA A 16 -11.08 14.85 -2.91
CA ALA A 16 -10.78 14.11 -1.69
C ALA A 16 -11.31 14.94 -0.50
N PRO A 17 -12.13 14.37 0.40
CA PRO A 17 -12.64 15.12 1.54
C PRO A 17 -11.49 15.79 2.31
N PRO A 18 -11.73 16.95 2.96
CA PRO A 18 -10.71 17.62 3.74
C PRO A 18 -10.06 16.64 4.73
N GLY A 19 -8.75 16.45 4.65
CA GLY A 19 -7.99 15.53 5.50
C GLY A 19 -7.68 14.15 4.92
N GLN A 20 -8.30 13.74 3.81
CA GLN A 20 -8.09 12.41 3.24
C GLN A 20 -6.65 12.19 2.71
N ILE A 21 -6.02 13.22 2.13
CA ILE A 21 -4.62 13.13 1.66
C ILE A 21 -3.66 12.92 2.86
N ALA A 22 -3.93 13.59 3.98
CA ALA A 22 -3.15 13.43 5.21
C ALA A 22 -3.31 12.00 5.77
N GLU A 23 -4.54 11.47 5.80
CA GLU A 23 -4.80 10.09 6.21
C GLU A 23 -4.05 9.06 5.35
N TRP A 24 -4.10 9.20 4.02
CA TRP A 24 -3.36 8.33 3.11
C TRP A 24 -1.85 8.43 3.29
N THR A 25 -1.35 9.63 3.55
CA THR A 25 0.08 9.86 3.80
C THR A 25 0.54 9.11 5.05
N GLU A 26 -0.20 9.21 6.14
CA GLU A 26 0.09 8.45 7.37
C GLU A 26 -0.04 6.93 7.14
N GLU A 27 -1.06 6.50 6.40
CA GLU A 27 -1.28 5.09 6.12
C GLU A 27 -0.14 4.47 5.30
N VAL A 28 0.34 5.15 4.24
CA VAL A 28 1.48 4.69 3.43
C VAL A 28 2.76 4.66 4.26
N ARG A 29 3.01 5.69 5.09
CA ARG A 29 4.17 5.72 5.99
C ARG A 29 4.14 4.54 6.97
N TYR A 30 2.99 4.27 7.56
CA TYR A 30 2.79 3.13 8.46
C TYR A 30 3.06 1.80 7.75
N TRP A 31 2.50 1.58 6.56
CA TRP A 31 2.74 0.35 5.79
C TRP A 31 4.20 0.15 5.44
N LYS A 32 4.92 1.22 5.06
CA LYS A 32 6.34 1.16 4.74
C LYS A 32 7.18 0.76 5.95
N GLN A 33 6.93 1.36 7.11
CA GLN A 33 7.62 1.00 8.35
C GLN A 33 7.33 -0.46 8.76
N GLU A 34 6.07 -0.86 8.73
CA GLU A 34 5.66 -2.23 9.08
C GLU A 34 6.22 -3.26 8.07
N ALA A 35 6.23 -2.94 6.77
CA ALA A 35 6.84 -3.78 5.74
C ALA A 35 8.35 -3.97 5.94
N HIS A 36 9.08 -2.92 6.34
CA HIS A 36 10.50 -3.07 6.70
C HIS A 36 10.69 -4.02 7.89
N ALA A 37 9.85 -3.94 8.91
CA ALA A 37 9.89 -4.87 10.03
C ALA A 37 9.65 -6.32 9.57
N PHE A 38 8.66 -6.53 8.69
CA PHE A 38 8.39 -7.84 8.10
C PHE A 38 9.54 -8.37 7.23
N LEU A 39 10.24 -7.53 6.47
CA LEU A 39 11.42 -7.96 5.71
C LEU A 39 12.54 -8.47 6.64
N ARG A 40 12.75 -7.81 7.78
CA ARG A 40 13.70 -8.28 8.80
C ARG A 40 13.28 -9.61 9.40
N LEU A 41 12.00 -9.74 9.76
CA LEU A 41 11.45 -10.99 10.30
C LEU A 41 11.50 -12.12 9.28
N ALA A 42 11.27 -11.84 8.00
CA ALA A 42 11.40 -12.83 6.93
C ALA A 42 12.85 -13.31 6.78
N ALA A 43 13.84 -12.41 6.88
CA ALA A 43 15.25 -12.79 6.87
C ALA A 43 15.61 -13.74 8.03
N ILE A 44 15.11 -13.45 9.24
CA ILE A 44 15.29 -14.33 10.41
C ILE A 44 14.55 -15.66 10.21
N SER A 45 13.33 -15.62 9.65
CA SER A 45 12.50 -16.81 9.40
C SER A 45 13.19 -17.83 8.50
N LYS A 46 14.11 -17.42 7.61
CA LYS A 46 14.92 -18.35 6.80
C LYS A 46 15.70 -19.35 7.65
N LEU A 47 16.10 -18.99 8.88
CA LEU A 47 16.83 -19.86 9.79
C LEU A 47 15.95 -20.98 10.38
N ALA A 48 14.64 -20.76 10.44
CA ALA A 48 13.68 -21.70 11.01
C ALA A 48 12.84 -22.44 9.95
N CYS A 49 12.92 -22.03 8.67
CA CYS A 49 12.15 -22.62 7.58
C CYS A 49 12.74 -23.94 7.09
N ARG A 50 11.85 -24.87 6.72
CA ARG A 50 12.23 -26.06 5.94
C ARG A 50 12.44 -25.67 4.47
N SER A 51 13.19 -26.48 3.73
CA SER A 51 13.47 -26.23 2.30
C SER A 51 12.21 -26.05 1.44
N SER A 52 11.11 -26.75 1.77
CA SER A 52 9.82 -26.62 1.09
C SER A 52 9.13 -25.27 1.31
N GLU A 53 9.47 -24.57 2.39
CA GLU A 53 8.86 -23.30 2.81
C GLU A 53 9.68 -22.09 2.32
N LEU A 54 10.99 -22.28 2.10
CA LEU A 54 11.91 -21.24 1.63
C LEU A 54 11.47 -20.58 0.33
N THR A 55 11.08 -21.36 -0.69
CA THR A 55 10.64 -20.79 -1.97
C THR A 55 9.41 -19.89 -1.81
N THR A 56 8.50 -20.24 -0.91
CA THR A 56 7.32 -19.42 -0.63
C THR A 56 7.71 -18.14 0.11
N LEU A 57 8.58 -18.26 1.12
CA LEU A 57 9.09 -17.12 1.87
C LEU A 57 9.85 -16.13 0.97
N GLU A 58 10.68 -16.63 0.06
CA GLU A 58 11.43 -15.82 -0.89
C GLU A 58 10.53 -15.05 -1.85
N LYS A 59 9.49 -15.69 -2.38
CA LYS A 59 8.49 -15.01 -3.23
C LYS A 59 7.79 -13.89 -2.48
N VAL A 60 7.30 -14.18 -1.26
CA VAL A 60 6.63 -13.17 -0.42
C VAL A 60 7.59 -12.03 -0.06
N THR A 61 8.86 -12.34 0.23
CA THR A 61 9.90 -11.34 0.55
C THR A 61 10.23 -10.46 -0.66
N ALA A 62 10.27 -11.02 -1.86
CA ALA A 62 10.48 -10.27 -3.10
C ALA A 62 9.29 -9.33 -3.39
N GLU A 63 8.06 -9.82 -3.26
CA GLU A 63 6.85 -9.01 -3.40
C GLU A 63 6.80 -7.88 -2.37
N LEU A 64 7.17 -8.14 -1.11
CA LEU A 64 7.23 -7.13 -0.06
C LEU A 64 8.36 -6.10 -0.30
N SER A 65 9.52 -6.57 -0.78
CA SER A 65 10.63 -5.69 -1.17
C SER A 65 10.22 -4.75 -2.30
N HIS A 66 9.45 -5.23 -3.28
CA HIS A 66 8.93 -4.38 -4.35
C HIS A 66 8.02 -3.27 -3.81
N LEU A 67 7.13 -3.58 -2.84
CA LEU A 67 6.30 -2.55 -2.22
C LEU A 67 7.13 -1.46 -1.54
N VAL A 68 8.14 -1.86 -0.77
CA VAL A 68 8.97 -0.94 0.03
C VAL A 68 9.83 -0.03 -0.84
N HIS A 69 10.42 -0.56 -1.91
CA HIS A 69 11.43 0.16 -2.69
C HIS A 69 10.88 0.82 -3.97
N SER A 70 9.65 0.51 -4.37
CA SER A 70 9.01 1.12 -5.55
C SER A 70 7.61 1.61 -5.24
N ALA A 71 6.66 0.72 -4.93
CA ALA A 71 5.25 1.13 -4.88
C ALA A 71 4.95 2.18 -3.79
N PHE A 72 5.48 2.04 -2.57
CA PHE A 72 5.27 3.03 -1.52
C PHE A 72 5.97 4.36 -1.83
N PRO A 73 7.26 4.40 -2.26
CA PRO A 73 7.88 5.64 -2.73
C PRO A 73 7.10 6.36 -3.84
N ASP A 74 6.56 5.62 -4.82
CA ASP A 74 5.77 6.21 -5.90
C ASP A 74 4.48 6.84 -5.35
N LEU A 75 3.78 6.16 -4.42
CA LEU A 75 2.60 6.71 -3.74
C LEU A 75 2.93 7.93 -2.87
N GLU A 76 4.04 7.89 -2.13
CA GLU A 76 4.49 9.04 -1.32
C GLU A 76 4.71 10.27 -2.20
N LYS A 77 5.38 10.08 -3.35
CA LYS A 77 5.61 11.17 -4.32
C LYS A 77 4.33 11.72 -4.91
N GLU A 78 3.37 10.85 -5.27
CA GLU A 78 2.07 11.28 -5.79
C GLU A 78 1.24 12.03 -4.73
N LEU A 79 1.25 11.57 -3.47
CA LEU A 79 0.59 12.25 -2.35
C LEU A 79 1.22 13.61 -2.05
N ASP A 80 2.56 13.70 -2.08
CA ASP A 80 3.28 14.97 -1.93
C ASP A 80 2.93 15.97 -3.04
N GLN A 81 2.79 15.50 -4.28
CA GLN A 81 2.32 16.33 -5.39
C GLN A 81 0.90 16.82 -5.14
N LEU A 82 -0.01 15.95 -4.72
CA LEU A 82 -1.39 16.32 -4.41
C LEU A 82 -1.49 17.35 -3.27
N ASN A 83 -0.65 17.26 -2.25
CA ASN A 83 -0.59 18.22 -1.14
C ASN A 83 -0.11 19.62 -1.56
N GLN A 84 0.63 19.74 -2.68
CA GLN A 84 1.20 21.02 -3.14
C GLN A 84 0.27 21.77 -4.11
N LEU A 85 -0.83 21.15 -4.53
CA LEU A 85 -1.73 21.74 -5.51
C LEU A 85 -2.70 22.72 -4.85
N PRO A 86 -2.85 23.94 -5.39
CA PRO A 86 -3.86 24.87 -4.89
C PRO A 86 -5.26 24.31 -5.15
N ASP A 87 -6.15 24.45 -4.16
CA ASP A 87 -7.55 24.05 -4.23
C ASP A 87 -8.19 24.52 -5.56
N GLY A 88 -8.60 23.57 -6.40
CA GLY A 88 -9.31 23.82 -7.66
C GLY A 88 -8.57 23.48 -8.94
N SER A 89 -7.27 23.21 -8.89
CA SER A 89 -6.53 22.55 -9.97
C SER A 89 -6.08 21.19 -9.45
N VAL A 90 -6.62 20.08 -9.95
CA VAL A 90 -5.91 19.19 -10.87
C VAL A 90 -6.79 17.96 -11.10
N GLU A 91 -6.64 17.33 -12.26
CA GLU A 91 -7.07 15.95 -12.51
C GLU A 91 -6.67 15.08 -11.32
N THR A 92 -7.61 14.74 -10.44
CA THR A 92 -7.36 13.81 -9.35
C THR A 92 -6.99 12.49 -10.01
N VAL A 93 -5.67 12.25 -10.13
CA VAL A 93 -5.10 10.92 -10.32
C VAL A 93 -5.88 10.00 -9.38
N ASP A 94 -6.39 8.87 -9.87
CA ASP A 94 -7.23 7.93 -9.11
C ASP A 94 -6.46 7.36 -7.90
N MET A 95 -6.30 8.20 -6.89
CA MET A 95 -5.44 8.00 -5.75
C MET A 95 -6.13 7.06 -4.77
N ASP A 96 -7.44 7.19 -4.62
CA ASP A 96 -8.25 6.25 -3.84
C ASP A 96 -8.12 4.84 -4.42
N GLY A 97 -8.26 4.67 -5.73
CA GLY A 97 -8.05 3.38 -6.40
C GLY A 97 -6.66 2.80 -6.15
N LYS A 98 -5.61 3.63 -6.26
CA LYS A 98 -4.21 3.23 -5.99
C LYS A 98 -3.99 2.84 -4.53
N ILE A 99 -4.49 3.62 -3.58
CA ILE A 99 -4.41 3.33 -2.13
C ILE A 99 -5.14 2.03 -1.84
N HIS A 100 -6.36 1.85 -2.36
CA HIS A 100 -7.15 0.64 -2.11
C HIS A 100 -6.52 -0.62 -2.73
N ALA A 101 -5.92 -0.51 -3.91
CA ALA A 101 -5.17 -1.60 -4.53
C ALA A 101 -3.95 -1.99 -3.68
N ASN A 102 -3.15 -1.02 -3.26
CA ASN A 102 -1.98 -1.27 -2.42
C ASN A 102 -2.35 -1.81 -1.03
N ARG A 103 -3.42 -1.30 -0.41
CA ARG A 103 -3.99 -1.82 0.85
C ARG A 103 -4.31 -3.32 0.74
N ARG A 104 -4.95 -3.74 -0.36
CA ARG A 104 -5.30 -5.15 -0.59
C ARG A 104 -4.05 -6.01 -0.78
N THR A 105 -3.12 -5.58 -1.63
CA THR A 105 -1.85 -6.27 -1.87
C THR A 105 -1.08 -6.43 -0.57
N TYR A 106 -0.94 -5.35 0.20
CA TYR A 106 -0.25 -5.32 1.47
C TYR A 106 -0.86 -6.30 2.48
N ARG A 107 -2.19 -6.26 2.70
CA ARG A 107 -2.88 -7.19 3.60
C ARG A 107 -2.72 -8.65 3.19
N LYS A 108 -2.77 -8.94 1.88
CA LYS A 108 -2.55 -10.30 1.36
C LYS A 108 -1.13 -10.79 1.65
N LEU A 109 -0.12 -9.95 1.46
CA LEU A 109 1.27 -10.28 1.77
C LEU A 109 1.48 -10.49 3.27
N LYS A 110 0.92 -9.61 4.11
CA LYS A 110 0.95 -9.73 5.57
C LYS A 110 0.35 -11.08 6.03
N ALA A 111 -0.81 -11.46 5.49
CA ALA A 111 -1.43 -12.75 5.79
C ALA A 111 -0.56 -13.94 5.36
N ARG A 112 0.11 -13.86 4.20
CA ARG A 112 1.04 -14.89 3.72
C ARG A 112 2.32 -14.99 4.56
N LEU A 113 2.68 -13.94 5.31
CA LEU A 113 3.83 -13.96 6.23
C LEU A 113 3.53 -14.58 7.59
N LEU A 114 2.27 -14.56 8.04
CA LEU A 114 1.87 -15.06 9.36
C LEU A 114 2.36 -16.48 9.70
N PRO A 115 2.31 -17.46 8.78
CA PRO A 115 2.82 -18.81 9.06
C PRO A 115 4.31 -18.81 9.43
N PHE A 116 5.11 -17.97 8.77
CA PHE A 116 6.56 -17.87 9.01
C PHE A 116 6.87 -17.17 10.33
N LEU A 117 6.11 -16.15 10.69
CA LEU A 117 6.21 -15.52 12.01
C LEU A 117 5.89 -16.52 13.13
N THR A 118 4.89 -17.37 12.90
CA THR A 118 4.53 -18.43 13.86
C THR A 118 5.67 -19.45 14.02
N LEU A 119 6.44 -19.72 12.97
CA LEU A 119 7.62 -20.60 13.06
C LEU A 119 8.70 -20.02 13.98
N LEU A 120 8.95 -18.71 13.92
CA LEU A 120 9.92 -18.04 14.81
C LEU A 120 9.53 -18.18 16.28
N ILE A 121 8.25 -17.95 16.59
CA ILE A 121 7.72 -18.10 17.95
C ILE A 121 7.91 -19.53 18.45
N LYS A 122 7.57 -20.53 17.62
CA LYS A 122 7.73 -21.96 17.95
C LYS A 122 9.20 -22.36 18.10
N ALA A 123 10.11 -21.73 17.37
CA ALA A 123 11.54 -21.96 17.44
C ALA A 123 12.20 -21.27 18.65
N GLY A 124 11.45 -20.47 19.43
CA GLY A 124 11.99 -19.75 20.58
C GLY A 124 12.87 -18.55 20.21
N ILE A 125 12.75 -18.03 18.99
CA ILE A 125 13.49 -16.86 18.51
C ILE A 125 12.63 -15.62 18.78
N TRP A 126 12.99 -14.84 19.80
CA TRP A 126 12.30 -13.61 20.23
C TRP A 126 13.29 -12.48 20.48
#